data_AF-A0A925R7V0-F1
#
_entry.id   AF-A0A925R7V0-F1
#
_cell.length_a   1.000
_cell.length_b   1.000
_cell.length_c   1.000
_cell.angle_alpha   90.00
_cell.angle_beta   90.00
_cell.angle_gamma   90.00
#
_symmetry.space_group_name_H-M   'P 1'
#
loop_
_entity.id
_entity.type
_entity.pdbx_description
1 polymer ?
#
loop_
_entity_poly.entity_id
_entity_poly.type
_entity_poly.pdbx_seq_one_letter_code
_entity_poly.pdbx_strand_id
1 'polypeptide(L)'
;MFNQYFGNYILEKKFITPEQLRIVLEEQKSVKVKLGILAIDAGYMSAAEVNKIHKLQAARDKKFGELAIEEGYLTINRLEDLLGVQKNSNVVLGQALIEKGFFTFDKYEEVLFQYNEQSGFNSEELRALRNNDLEKIVEMFLKKVSPSDYNLY
;
A
#
# COMPACT_ATOMS: atom_id res chain seq x y z
N MET A 1 -0.43 -11.30 0.39
CA MET A 1 0.05 -11.55 -1.00
C MET A 1 0.56 -10.29 -1.68
N PHE A 2 -0.04 -9.11 -1.48
CA PHE A 2 0.42 -7.86 -2.11
C PHE A 2 1.92 -7.58 -1.99
N ASN A 3 2.52 -7.77 -0.82
CA ASN A 3 3.95 -7.48 -0.60
C ASN A 3 4.90 -8.27 -1.49
N GLN A 4 4.53 -9.49 -1.89
CA GLN A 4 5.36 -10.30 -2.78
C GLN A 4 5.35 -9.70 -4.19
N TYR A 5 4.16 -9.41 -4.73
CA TYR A 5 4.03 -8.82 -6.07
C TYR A 5 4.60 -7.41 -6.15
N PHE A 6 4.26 -6.56 -5.18
CA PHE A 6 4.76 -5.19 -5.13
C PHE A 6 6.28 -5.17 -4.88
N GLY A 7 6.78 -6.01 -3.97
CA GLY A 7 8.21 -6.16 -3.69
C GLY A 7 9.02 -6.60 -4.91
N ASN A 8 8.51 -7.57 -5.68
CA ASN A 8 9.13 -8.00 -6.92
C ASN A 8 9.13 -6.89 -7.97
N TYR A 9 8.00 -6.20 -8.13
CA TYR A 9 7.89 -5.09 -9.07
C TYR A 9 8.92 -3.98 -8.80
N ILE A 10 9.03 -3.52 -7.55
CA ILE A 10 9.97 -2.44 -7.21
C ILE A 10 11.43 -2.86 -7.34
N LEU A 11 11.72 -4.17 -7.20
CA LEU A 11 13.04 -4.75 -7.44
C LEU A 11 13.36 -4.82 -8.94
N GLU A 12 12.43 -5.32 -9.76
CA GLU A 12 12.57 -5.42 -11.23
C GLU A 12 12.77 -4.04 -11.86
N LYS A 13 12.02 -3.04 -11.39
CA LYS A 13 12.16 -1.64 -11.83
C LYS A 13 13.38 -0.93 -11.25
N LYS A 14 14.16 -1.59 -10.39
CA LYS A 14 15.36 -1.07 -9.71
C LYS A 14 15.08 0.18 -8.86
N PHE A 15 13.86 0.31 -8.32
CA PHE A 15 13.56 1.36 -7.34
C PHE A 15 14.26 1.10 -6.00
N ILE A 16 14.55 -0.17 -5.71
CA ILE A 16 15.37 -0.61 -4.59
C ILE A 16 16.33 -1.72 -5.01
N THR A 17 17.34 -1.97 -4.19
CA THR A 17 18.27 -3.09 -4.32
C THR A 17 17.75 -4.35 -3.60
N PRO A 18 18.24 -5.55 -3.95
CA PRO A 18 17.91 -6.78 -3.21
C PRO A 18 18.20 -6.66 -1.70
N GLU A 19 19.28 -5.97 -1.35
CA GLU A 19 19.68 -5.76 0.05
C GLU A 19 18.71 -4.82 0.77
N GLN A 20 18.28 -3.73 0.13
CA GLN A 20 17.24 -2.85 0.68
C GLN A 20 15.90 -3.57 0.85
N LEU A 21 15.53 -4.43 -0.11
CA LEU A 21 14.32 -5.26 0.00
C LEU A 21 14.42 -6.21 1.19
N ARG A 22 15.56 -6.87 1.38
CA ARG A 22 15.81 -7.76 2.52
C ARG A 22 15.65 -7.02 3.84
N ILE A 23 16.26 -5.84 3.98
CA ILE A 23 16.17 -4.99 5.18
C ILE A 23 14.71 -4.68 5.55
N VAL A 24 13.88 -4.26 4.58
CA VAL A 24 12.47 -3.89 4.87
C VAL A 24 11.59 -5.12 5.14
N LEU A 25 11.92 -6.29 4.57
CA LEU A 25 11.18 -7.52 4.83
C LEU A 25 11.49 -8.12 6.22
N GLU A 26 12.73 -7.98 6.70
CA GLU A 26 13.14 -8.47 8.03
C GLU A 26 12.53 -7.66 9.19
N GLU A 27 12.16 -6.41 8.93
CA GLU A 27 11.55 -5.52 9.92
C GLU A 27 10.03 -5.64 10.05
N GLN A 28 9.40 -6.66 9.45
CA GLN A 28 7.95 -6.90 9.55
C GLN A 28 7.49 -7.41 10.94
N LYS A 29 7.99 -6.81 12.03
CA LYS A 29 7.54 -7.06 13.40
C LYS A 29 6.44 -6.06 13.77
N SER A 30 5.17 -6.47 13.65
CA SER A 30 3.98 -5.90 14.34
C SER A 30 4.07 -4.39 14.69
N VAL A 31 4.39 -3.53 13.72
CA VAL A 31 4.32 -2.08 13.92
C VAL A 31 2.92 -1.63 13.51
N LYS A 32 2.28 -0.83 14.36
CA LYS A 32 1.05 -0.12 14.00
C LYS A 32 1.33 0.74 12.78
N VAL A 33 0.64 0.48 11.67
CA VAL A 33 0.84 1.24 10.43
C VAL A 33 0.43 2.70 10.64
N LYS A 34 1.23 3.65 10.15
CA LYS A 34 0.95 5.08 10.21
C LYS A 34 -0.24 5.41 9.31
N LEU A 35 -1.19 6.16 9.86
CA LEU A 35 -2.46 6.48 9.20
C LEU A 35 -2.27 7.23 7.86
N GLY A 36 -1.31 8.14 7.77
CA GLY A 36 -1.00 8.82 6.51
C GLY A 36 -0.53 7.88 5.40
N ILE A 37 0.20 6.82 5.73
CA ILE A 37 0.65 5.81 4.76
C ILE A 37 -0.53 4.96 4.31
N LEU A 38 -1.40 4.56 5.23
CA LEU A 38 -2.66 3.88 4.90
C LEU A 38 -3.54 4.74 3.99
N ALA A 39 -3.60 6.05 4.23
CA ALA A 39 -4.39 6.97 3.43
C ALA A 39 -3.87 7.10 1.98
N ILE A 40 -2.55 7.10 1.78
CA ILE A 40 -1.94 7.04 0.44
C ILE A 40 -2.21 5.68 -0.21
N ASP A 41 -2.02 4.60 0.54
CA ASP A 41 -2.21 3.23 0.04
C ASP A 41 -3.65 2.96 -0.41
N ALA A 42 -4.62 3.51 0.32
CA ALA A 42 -6.04 3.44 0.01
C ALA A 42 -6.47 4.42 -1.10
N GLY A 43 -5.58 5.33 -1.54
CA GLY A 43 -5.90 6.41 -2.48
C GLY A 43 -6.87 7.45 -1.92
N TYR A 44 -6.97 7.57 -0.59
CA TYR A 44 -7.82 8.56 0.09
C TYR A 44 -7.16 9.92 0.23
N MET A 45 -5.82 9.95 0.28
CA MET A 45 -5.02 11.16 0.34
C MET A 45 -3.78 11.00 -0.52
N SER A 46 -3.32 12.10 -1.11
CA SER A 46 -2.04 12.19 -1.80
C SER A 46 -0.86 12.38 -0.84
N ALA A 47 0.37 12.16 -1.32
CA ALA A 47 1.57 12.42 -0.54
C ALA A 47 1.68 13.90 -0.12
N ALA A 48 1.28 14.81 -1.00
CA ALA A 48 1.27 16.24 -0.73
C ALA A 48 0.32 16.60 0.44
N GLU A 49 -0.87 16.00 0.47
CA GLU A 49 -1.86 16.23 1.54
C GLU A 49 -1.37 15.63 2.86
N VAL A 50 -0.81 14.42 2.85
CA VAL A 50 -0.20 13.80 4.04
C VAL A 50 0.93 14.66 4.58
N ASN A 51 1.82 15.15 3.72
CA ASN A 51 2.90 16.05 4.10
C ASN A 51 2.37 17.36 4.70
N LYS A 52 1.28 17.93 4.17
CA LYS A 52 0.65 19.12 4.73
C LYS A 52 0.09 18.85 6.13
N ILE A 53 -0.60 17.73 6.34
CA ILE A 53 -1.11 17.36 7.67
C ILE A 53 0.03 17.15 8.67
N HIS A 54 1.13 16.49 8.29
CA HIS A 54 2.29 16.34 9.18
C HIS A 54 2.88 17.70 9.59
N LYS A 55 2.96 18.68 8.67
CA LYS A 55 3.41 20.04 9.00
C LYS A 55 2.44 20.74 9.96
N LEU A 56 1.14 20.60 9.74
CA LEU A 56 0.11 21.17 10.63
C LEU A 56 0.16 20.55 12.03
N GLN A 57 0.39 19.25 12.12
CA GLN A 57 0.52 18.53 13.39
C GLN A 57 1.75 18.99 14.19
N ALA A 58 2.83 19.41 13.53
CA ALA A 58 3.99 20.00 14.22
C ALA A 58 3.68 21.38 14.83
N ALA A 59 2.67 22.09 14.32
CA ALA A 59 2.25 23.40 14.79
C ALA A 59 0.98 23.37 15.67
N ARG A 60 0.23 22.28 15.67
CA ARG A 60 -1.06 22.11 16.34
C ARG A 60 -1.08 20.79 17.09
N ASP A 61 -1.42 20.83 18.38
CA ASP A 61 -1.56 19.63 19.22
C ASP A 61 -2.90 18.91 18.94
N LYS A 62 -3.00 18.30 17.75
CA LYS A 62 -4.16 17.52 17.28
C LYS A 62 -3.70 16.24 16.59
N LYS A 63 -4.57 15.22 16.55
CA LYS A 63 -4.24 13.95 15.88
C LYS A 63 -4.31 14.10 14.36
N PHE A 64 -3.51 13.30 13.65
CA PHE A 64 -3.49 13.28 12.18
C PHE A 64 -4.89 13.18 11.55
N GLY A 65 -5.69 12.21 12.01
CA GLY A 65 -7.03 11.97 11.45
C GLY A 65 -7.99 13.14 11.67
N GLU A 66 -7.92 13.81 12.82
CA GLU A 66 -8.73 14.99 13.13
C GLU A 66 -8.35 16.15 12.20
N LEU A 67 -7.05 16.42 12.06
CA LEU A 67 -6.55 17.45 11.14
C LEU A 67 -6.89 17.16 9.68
N ALA A 68 -6.82 15.89 9.26
CA ALA A 68 -7.17 15.50 7.91
C ALA A 68 -8.67 15.71 7.60
N ILE A 69 -9.55 15.54 8.59
CA ILE A 69 -10.98 15.86 8.45
C ILE A 69 -11.19 17.37 8.42
N GLU A 70 -10.54 18.11 9.32
CA GLU A 70 -10.66 19.59 9.39
C GLU A 70 -10.20 20.28 8.10
N GLU A 71 -9.13 19.79 7.49
CA GLU A 71 -8.60 20.31 6.23
C GLU A 71 -9.36 19.76 4.99
N GLY A 72 -10.35 18.88 5.19
CA GLY A 72 -11.21 18.35 4.14
C GLY A 72 -10.62 17.22 3.30
N TYR A 73 -9.47 16.66 3.69
CA TYR A 73 -8.81 15.56 2.97
C TYR A 73 -9.39 14.18 3.28
N LEU A 74 -9.94 14.00 4.49
CA LEU A 74 -10.63 12.77 4.88
C LEU A 74 -12.06 13.04 5.33
N THR A 75 -12.92 12.07 5.10
CA THR A 75 -14.23 12.00 5.76
C THR A 75 -14.13 11.11 7.00
N ILE A 76 -15.08 11.23 7.92
CA ILE A 76 -15.16 10.37 9.11
C ILE A 76 -15.21 8.89 8.69
N ASN A 77 -16.06 8.54 7.73
CA ASN A 77 -16.20 7.17 7.25
C ASN A 77 -14.87 6.62 6.68
N ARG A 78 -14.15 7.41 5.87
CA ARG A 78 -12.84 7.00 5.35
C ARG A 78 -11.81 6.85 6.46
N LEU A 79 -11.86 7.71 7.48
CA LEU A 79 -10.99 7.58 8.65
C LEU A 79 -11.29 6.29 9.43
N GLU A 80 -12.56 5.98 9.65
CA GLU A 80 -12.99 4.73 10.28
C GLU A 80 -12.55 3.51 9.48
N ASP A 81 -12.71 3.54 8.14
CA ASP A 81 -12.22 2.49 7.24
C ASP A 81 -10.71 2.26 7.45
N LEU A 82 -9.90 3.32 7.44
CA LEU A 82 -8.45 3.23 7.66
C LEU A 82 -8.09 2.70 9.06
N LEU A 83 -8.86 3.05 10.10
CA LEU A 83 -8.65 2.59 11.47
C LEU A 83 -9.08 1.12 11.67
N GLY A 84 -10.06 0.67 10.89
CA GLY A 84 -10.55 -0.70 10.84
C GLY A 84 -9.58 -1.69 10.20
N VAL A 85 -8.55 -1.20 9.48
CA VAL A 85 -7.44 -2.00 8.93
C VAL A 85 -6.52 -2.46 10.07
N GLN A 86 -6.99 -3.38 10.93
CA GLN A 86 -6.20 -3.97 12.00
C GLN A 86 -5.64 -5.35 11.61
N LYS A 87 -4.30 -5.46 11.74
CA LYS A 87 -3.45 -6.67 11.81
C LYS A 87 -3.09 -7.44 10.55
N ASN A 88 -3.82 -7.33 9.43
CA ASN A 88 -3.52 -8.11 8.22
C ASN A 88 -3.00 -7.29 7.02
N SER A 89 -2.84 -5.98 7.20
CA SER A 89 -2.47 -5.10 6.09
C SER A 89 -1.05 -5.35 5.64
N ASN A 90 -0.88 -5.62 4.36
CA ASN A 90 0.40 -5.68 3.68
C ASN A 90 1.11 -4.29 3.64
N VAL A 91 0.51 -3.20 4.14
CA VAL A 91 1.07 -1.83 4.13
C VAL A 91 2.37 -1.68 4.95
N VAL A 92 2.78 -2.72 5.66
CA VAL A 92 4.08 -2.80 6.32
C VAL A 92 5.24 -2.55 5.36
N LEU A 93 5.16 -2.99 4.10
CA LEU A 93 6.25 -2.80 3.14
C LEU A 93 6.42 -1.32 2.75
N GLY A 94 5.33 -0.64 2.39
CA GLY A 94 5.33 0.79 2.09
C GLY A 94 5.83 1.63 3.26
N GLN A 95 5.39 1.29 4.47
CA GLN A 95 5.89 1.94 5.67
C GLN A 95 7.38 1.73 5.89
N ALA A 96 7.86 0.49 5.81
CA ALA A 96 9.27 0.19 6.03
C ALA A 96 10.18 0.89 5.01
N LEU A 97 9.75 0.97 3.74
CA LEU A 97 10.45 1.72 2.69
C LEU A 97 10.61 3.21 3.05
N ILE A 98 9.55 3.82 3.59
CA ILE A 98 9.57 5.24 3.99
C ILE A 98 10.39 5.44 5.27
N GLU A 99 10.21 4.59 6.28
CA GLU A 99 10.91 4.70 7.56
C GLU A 99 12.42 4.48 7.43
N LYS A 100 12.85 3.67 6.46
CA LYS A 100 14.26 3.51 6.10
C LYS A 100 14.82 4.62 5.22
N GLY A 101 13.98 5.55 4.78
CA GLY A 101 14.37 6.62 3.87
C GLY A 101 14.71 6.13 2.46
N PHE A 102 14.33 4.88 2.12
CA PHE A 102 14.47 4.40 0.75
C PHE A 102 13.50 5.13 -0.16
N PHE A 103 12.26 5.36 0.31
CA PHE A 103 11.24 6.12 -0.39
C PHE A 103 10.83 7.37 0.40
N THR A 104 10.48 8.43 -0.33
CA THR A 104 9.64 9.53 0.22
C THR A 104 8.17 9.18 0.08
N PHE A 105 7.27 9.94 0.71
CA PHE A 105 5.83 9.79 0.48
C PHE A 105 5.48 9.97 -1.02
N ASP A 106 6.06 10.99 -1.66
CA ASP A 106 5.81 11.27 -3.08
C ASP A 106 6.30 10.13 -3.97
N LYS A 107 7.49 9.57 -3.67
CA LYS A 107 8.01 8.42 -4.42
C LYS A 107 7.15 7.18 -4.21
N TYR A 108 6.67 6.96 -2.99
CA TYR A 108 5.79 5.83 -2.69
C TYR A 108 4.47 5.92 -3.45
N GLU A 109 3.83 7.10 -3.46
CA GLU A 109 2.63 7.36 -4.24
C GLU A 109 2.86 7.15 -5.75
N GLU A 110 3.94 7.70 -6.29
CA GLU A 110 4.33 7.56 -7.70
C GLU A 110 4.48 6.07 -8.08
N VAL A 111 5.22 5.30 -7.28
CA VAL A 111 5.50 3.89 -7.55
C VAL A 111 4.25 3.03 -7.36
N LEU A 112 3.39 3.34 -6.39
CA LEU A 112 2.09 2.69 -6.23
C LEU A 112 1.19 2.91 -7.44
N PHE A 113 1.13 4.14 -7.94
CA PHE A 113 0.38 4.46 -9.14
C PHE A 113 0.90 3.67 -10.35
N GLN A 114 2.21 3.67 -10.57
CA GLN A 114 2.82 2.89 -11.65
C GLN A 114 2.57 1.39 -11.52
N TYR A 115 2.60 0.84 -10.30
CA TYR A 115 2.27 -0.56 -10.07
C TYR A 115 0.81 -0.87 -10.39
N ASN A 116 -0.13 -0.03 -9.95
CA ASN A 116 -1.55 -0.24 -10.23
C ASN A 116 -1.82 -0.25 -11.75
N GLU A 117 -1.15 0.62 -12.51
CA GLU A 117 -1.28 0.67 -13.98
C GLU A 117 -0.58 -0.50 -14.70
N GLN A 118 0.57 -0.96 -14.20
CA GLN A 118 1.43 -1.92 -14.91
C GLN A 118 1.30 -3.37 -14.44
N SER A 119 0.65 -3.62 -13.30
CA SER A 119 0.57 -4.96 -12.71
C SER A 119 -0.36 -5.92 -13.46
N GLY A 120 -1.22 -5.39 -14.33
CA GLY A 120 -2.23 -6.17 -15.04
C GLY A 120 -3.36 -6.69 -14.13
N PHE A 121 -3.42 -6.22 -12.89
CA PHE A 121 -4.54 -6.49 -11.98
C PHE A 121 -5.55 -5.35 -12.05
N ASN A 122 -6.84 -5.68 -12.03
CA ASN A 122 -7.88 -4.66 -11.86
C ASN A 122 -8.02 -4.22 -10.39
N SER A 123 -8.85 -3.20 -10.14
CA SER A 123 -9.03 -2.63 -8.80
C SER A 123 -9.54 -3.64 -7.76
N GLU A 124 -10.39 -4.58 -8.15
CA GLU A 124 -10.92 -5.62 -7.24
C GLU A 124 -9.86 -6.66 -6.91
N GLU A 125 -9.05 -7.04 -7.88
CA GLU A 125 -7.92 -7.96 -7.71
C GLU A 125 -6.83 -7.35 -6.82
N LEU A 126 -6.51 -6.08 -7.02
CA LEU A 126 -5.57 -5.34 -6.16
C LEU A 126 -6.08 -5.25 -4.71
N ARG A 127 -7.37 -4.99 -4.51
CA ARG A 127 -7.99 -5.02 -3.19
C ARG A 127 -7.91 -6.39 -2.55
N ALA A 128 -8.19 -7.45 -3.30
CA ALA A 128 -8.07 -8.82 -2.81
C ALA A 128 -6.64 -9.14 -2.35
N LEU A 129 -5.64 -8.75 -3.14
CA LEU A 129 -4.22 -8.91 -2.80
C LEU A 129 -3.82 -8.13 -1.53
N ARG A 130 -4.31 -6.90 -1.37
CA ARG A 130 -4.02 -6.02 -0.22
C ARG A 130 -4.66 -6.54 1.06
N ASN A 131 -5.91 -6.99 0.98
CA ASN A 131 -6.68 -7.53 2.11
C ASN A 131 -6.38 -9.01 2.40
N ASN A 132 -5.56 -9.64 1.56
CA ASN A 132 -5.26 -11.07 1.63
C ASN A 132 -6.52 -11.94 1.59
N ASP A 133 -7.49 -11.55 0.76
CA ASP A 133 -8.75 -12.25 0.50
C ASP A 133 -8.46 -13.52 -0.30
N LEU A 134 -8.32 -14.65 0.41
CA LEU A 134 -7.89 -15.91 -0.17
C LEU A 134 -8.87 -16.45 -1.21
N GLU A 135 -10.18 -16.26 -1.02
CA GLU A 135 -11.20 -16.75 -1.95
C GLU A 135 -11.08 -16.04 -3.29
N LYS A 136 -11.06 -14.70 -3.27
CA LYS A 136 -10.86 -13.90 -4.49
C LYS A 136 -9.52 -14.19 -5.14
N ILE A 137 -8.45 -14.36 -4.36
CA ILE A 137 -7.12 -14.69 -4.89
C ILE A 137 -7.14 -16.04 -5.62
N VAL A 138 -7.78 -17.07 -5.05
CA VAL A 138 -7.90 -18.37 -5.72
C VAL A 138 -8.70 -18.25 -7.02
N GLU A 139 -9.81 -17.51 -7.02
CA GLU A 139 -10.58 -17.25 -8.24
C GLU A 139 -9.76 -16.54 -9.32
N MET A 140 -8.93 -15.57 -8.95
CA MET A 140 -8.02 -14.88 -9.86
C MET A 140 -7.05 -15.86 -10.54
N PHE A 141 -6.45 -16.77 -9.77
CA PHE A 141 -5.56 -17.78 -10.33
C PHE A 141 -6.30 -18.75 -11.24
N LEU A 142 -7.45 -19.28 -10.81
CA LEU A 142 -8.24 -20.21 -11.62
C LEU A 142 -8.70 -19.60 -12.95
N LYS A 143 -9.04 -18.31 -12.99
CA LYS A 143 -9.35 -17.60 -14.24
C LYS A 143 -8.16 -17.50 -15.19
N LYS A 144 -6.94 -17.34 -14.66
CA LYS A 144 -5.71 -17.34 -15.46
C LYS A 144 -5.33 -18.73 -15.98
N VAL A 145 -5.80 -19.81 -15.34
CA VAL A 145 -5.61 -21.21 -15.78
C VAL A 145 -6.77 -21.71 -16.67
N SER A 146 -7.48 -20.82 -17.37
CA SER A 146 -8.55 -21.29 -18.29
C SER A 146 -7.98 -22.25 -19.37
N PRO A 147 -8.69 -23.33 -19.72
CA PRO A 147 -8.12 -24.60 -20.21
C PRO A 147 -7.72 -24.61 -21.70
N SER A 148 -7.07 -23.57 -22.21
CA SER A 148 -6.44 -23.63 -23.53
C SER A 148 -5.08 -24.34 -23.53
N ASP A 149 -4.48 -24.57 -22.36
CA ASP A 149 -3.15 -25.17 -22.22
C ASP A 149 -3.14 -26.71 -22.18
N TYR A 150 -4.31 -27.35 -22.30
CA TYR A 150 -4.44 -28.81 -22.38
C TYR A 150 -4.50 -29.37 -23.81
N ASN A 151 -4.26 -28.55 -24.84
CA ASN A 151 -4.19 -28.99 -26.23
C ASN A 151 -2.79 -28.84 -26.82
N LEU A 152 -1.81 -29.56 -26.27
CA LEU A 152 -0.57 -29.88 -26.97
C LEU A 152 -0.21 -31.35 -26.67
N TYR A 153 -0.62 -32.20 -27.61
CA TYR A 153 -0.17 -33.56 -27.95
C TYR A 153 0.24 -34.52 -26.82
#